data_AF-A0A954XTM0-F1
#
_entry.id   AF-A0A954XTM0-F1
#
_cell.length_a   1.000
_cell.length_b   1.000
_cell.length_c   1.000
_cell.angle_alpha   90.00
_cell.angle_beta   90.00
_cell.angle_gamma   90.00
#
_symmetry.space_group_name_H-M   'P 1'
#
loop_
_entity.id
_entity.type
_entity.pdbx_description
1 polymer ?
#
loop_
_entity_poly.entity_id
_entity_poly.type
_entity_poly.pdbx_seq_one_letter_code
_entity_poly.pdbx_strand_id
1 'polypeptide(L)'
;KITGFFKPPDYAHKLAFACEAWPRAEEPGKTWVYHTPDTYLLGVALQNAFKQQPGRKGQDLFTNLLNADIYEPLHLSPTARTTRRSYDAVAQPFFGFGLFLHADDIVKLARFLGPDRGRIEGQPLLDETLLDQALQRDPQHRGLQAAHLTNFRYQHGFWARNLQKPLGCVQPTWVPFMSGFGGILVVLFPNGAIWYSAADDGELGSIDFAKPAIELAYLGSSCA
;
A
#
# COMPACT_ATOMS: atom_id res chain seq x y z
N LYS A 1 -5.46 15.26 -17.38
CA LYS A 1 -4.46 14.25 -17.83
C LYS A 1 -4.76 12.86 -17.28
N ILE A 2 -4.79 12.66 -15.96
CA ILE A 2 -5.03 11.34 -15.32
C ILE A 2 -6.32 10.63 -15.74
N THR A 3 -7.34 11.39 -16.17
CA THR A 3 -8.58 10.82 -16.75
C THR A 3 -8.32 9.89 -17.94
N GLY A 4 -7.23 10.09 -18.69
CA GLY A 4 -6.80 9.21 -19.79
C GLY A 4 -6.34 7.82 -19.32
N PHE A 5 -6.07 7.63 -18.03
CA PHE A 5 -5.82 6.31 -17.44
C PHE A 5 -7.11 5.63 -16.95
N PHE A 6 -7.96 6.40 -16.26
CA PHE A 6 -9.16 5.84 -15.61
C PHE A 6 -10.29 5.53 -16.60
N LYS A 7 -10.43 6.30 -17.68
CA LYS A 7 -11.52 6.12 -18.66
C LYS A 7 -11.36 4.90 -19.57
N PRO A 8 -10.18 4.62 -20.17
CA PRO A 8 -10.08 3.49 -21.08
C PRO A 8 -10.37 2.16 -20.38
N PRO A 9 -11.11 1.25 -21.03
CA PRO A 9 -11.50 -0.02 -20.44
C PRO A 9 -10.41 -1.10 -20.58
N ASP A 10 -9.56 -1.01 -21.60
CA ASP A 10 -8.66 -2.08 -22.02
C ASP A 10 -7.22 -1.91 -21.51
N TYR A 11 -6.47 -3.01 -21.58
CA TYR A 11 -5.09 -3.11 -21.14
C TYR A 11 -4.15 -2.23 -21.95
N ALA A 12 -4.31 -2.21 -23.28
CA ALA A 12 -3.38 -1.55 -24.20
C ALA A 12 -3.33 -0.04 -23.96
N HIS A 13 -4.49 0.62 -23.86
CA HIS A 13 -4.55 2.06 -23.59
C HIS A 13 -4.05 2.40 -22.18
N LYS A 14 -4.36 1.59 -21.17
CA LYS A 14 -3.85 1.80 -19.80
C LYS A 14 -2.33 1.67 -19.72
N LEU A 15 -1.77 0.67 -20.40
CA LEU A 15 -0.33 0.47 -20.48
C LEU A 15 0.36 1.61 -21.23
N ALA A 16 -0.13 1.99 -22.41
CA ALA A 16 0.40 3.12 -23.16
C ALA A 16 0.38 4.40 -22.32
N PHE A 17 -0.73 4.68 -21.64
CA PHE A 17 -0.82 5.82 -20.75
C PHE A 17 0.20 5.74 -19.61
N ALA A 18 0.33 4.59 -18.93
CA ALA A 18 1.28 4.42 -17.83
C ALA A 18 2.74 4.61 -18.28
N CYS A 19 3.08 4.21 -19.51
CA CYS A 19 4.43 4.35 -20.05
C CYS A 19 4.72 5.76 -20.58
N GLU A 20 3.75 6.42 -21.21
CA GLU A 20 4.02 7.56 -22.11
C GLU A 20 3.44 8.87 -21.61
N ALA A 21 2.48 8.84 -20.67
CA ALA A 21 1.80 10.05 -20.28
C ALA A 21 2.77 11.08 -19.68
N TRP A 22 3.77 10.68 -18.90
CA TRP A 22 4.72 11.61 -18.27
C TRP A 22 6.15 11.37 -18.76
N PRO A 23 6.69 12.27 -19.61
CA PRO A 23 8.11 12.29 -19.90
C PRO A 23 8.93 12.46 -18.62
N ARG A 24 10.08 11.79 -18.58
CA ARG A 24 11.02 11.88 -17.47
C ARG A 24 11.49 13.33 -17.30
N ALA A 25 11.28 13.88 -16.11
CA ALA A 25 11.74 15.23 -15.76
C ALA A 25 13.11 15.23 -15.06
N GLU A 26 13.44 14.15 -14.34
CA GLU A 26 14.65 14.03 -13.52
C GLU A 26 15.09 12.57 -13.34
N GLU A 27 16.24 12.36 -12.69
CA GLU A 27 16.74 11.03 -12.35
C GLU A 27 15.84 10.33 -11.31
N PRO A 28 15.52 9.02 -11.45
CA PRO A 28 14.78 8.27 -10.44
C PRO A 28 15.39 8.38 -9.04
N GLY A 29 14.52 8.42 -8.04
CA GLY A 29 14.93 8.49 -6.63
C GLY A 29 15.29 9.89 -6.13
N LYS A 30 15.03 10.96 -6.89
CA LYS A 30 15.29 12.35 -6.48
C LYS A 30 14.05 13.03 -5.90
N THR A 31 12.94 13.02 -6.62
CA THR A 31 11.67 13.62 -6.22
C THR A 31 10.58 12.56 -6.24
N TRP A 32 9.72 12.61 -5.23
CA TRP A 32 8.53 11.78 -5.17
C TRP A 32 7.35 12.48 -5.85
N VAL A 33 6.64 11.74 -6.70
CA VAL A 33 5.39 12.17 -7.34
C VAL A 33 4.41 11.00 -7.30
N TYR A 34 3.17 11.26 -6.87
CA TYR A 34 2.16 10.20 -6.81
C TYR A 34 1.50 9.97 -8.16
N HIS A 35 1.72 8.79 -8.75
CA HIS A 35 1.07 8.35 -9.98
C HIS A 35 0.52 6.92 -9.82
N THR A 36 -0.80 6.79 -9.67
CA THR A 36 -1.47 5.48 -9.74
C THR A 36 -1.09 4.65 -10.98
N PRO A 37 -0.88 5.25 -12.18
CA PRO A 37 -0.42 4.50 -13.36
C PRO A 37 0.93 3.80 -13.18
N ASP A 38 1.84 4.34 -12.36
CA ASP A 38 3.14 3.72 -12.10
C ASP A 38 2.97 2.41 -11.32
N THR A 39 2.00 2.36 -10.38
CA THR A 39 1.62 1.13 -9.68
C THR A 39 0.95 0.11 -10.60
N TYR A 40 0.14 0.56 -11.57
CA TYR A 40 -0.41 -0.31 -12.61
C TYR A 40 0.71 -0.93 -13.46
N LEU A 41 1.67 -0.12 -13.90
CA LEU A 41 2.83 -0.58 -14.66
C LEU A 41 3.67 -1.59 -13.87
N LEU A 42 3.89 -1.35 -12.57
CA LEU A 42 4.50 -2.33 -11.68
C LEU A 42 3.71 -3.65 -11.66
N GLY A 43 2.38 -3.60 -11.58
CA GLY A 43 1.51 -4.77 -11.65
C GLY A 43 1.66 -5.57 -12.96
N VAL A 44 1.79 -4.88 -14.10
CA VAL A 44 2.08 -5.51 -15.40
C VAL A 44 3.46 -6.19 -15.38
N ALA A 45 4.48 -5.49 -14.87
CA ALA A 45 5.83 -6.03 -14.78
C ALA A 45 5.89 -7.28 -13.87
N LEU A 46 5.25 -7.23 -12.70
CA LEU A 46 5.17 -8.36 -11.78
C LEU A 46 4.43 -9.55 -12.39
N GLN A 47 3.31 -9.31 -13.08
CA GLN A 47 2.56 -10.37 -13.76
C GLN A 47 3.40 -11.06 -14.85
N ASN A 48 4.19 -10.28 -15.61
CA ASN A 48 5.09 -10.82 -16.64
C ASN A 48 6.24 -11.61 -16.02
N ALA A 49 6.88 -11.08 -14.98
CA ALA A 49 7.95 -11.77 -14.26
C ALA A 49 7.45 -13.08 -13.63
N PHE A 50 6.25 -13.06 -13.03
CA PHE A 50 5.60 -14.24 -12.47
C PHE A 50 5.38 -15.32 -13.53
N LYS A 51 4.85 -14.96 -14.71
CA LYS A 51 4.62 -15.90 -15.82
C LYS A 51 5.90 -16.51 -16.41
N GLN A 52 7.04 -15.86 -16.24
CA GLN A 52 8.33 -16.39 -16.69
C GLN A 52 8.90 -17.47 -15.76
N GLN A 53 8.38 -17.61 -14.54
CA GLN A 53 8.81 -18.65 -13.62
C GLN A 53 8.33 -20.04 -14.08
N PRO A 54 9.10 -21.12 -13.79
CA PRO A 54 8.70 -22.48 -14.12
C PRO A 54 7.29 -22.81 -13.62
N GLY A 55 6.43 -23.34 -14.50
CA GLY A 55 5.06 -23.73 -14.17
C GLY A 55 4.03 -22.59 -14.03
N ARG A 56 4.44 -21.32 -14.18
CA ARG A 56 3.56 -20.15 -13.96
C ARG A 56 3.05 -19.47 -15.24
N LYS A 57 3.44 -19.92 -16.45
CA LYS A 57 3.12 -19.27 -17.74
C LYS A 57 1.64 -18.91 -17.95
N GLY A 58 0.72 -19.76 -17.53
CA GLY A 58 -0.73 -19.56 -17.65
C GLY A 58 -1.40 -18.96 -16.41
N GLN A 59 -0.64 -18.61 -15.38
CA GLN A 59 -1.18 -18.22 -14.09
C GLN A 59 -1.37 -16.70 -13.96
N ASP A 60 -2.35 -16.33 -13.16
CA ASP A 60 -2.68 -14.95 -12.80
C ASP A 60 -2.03 -14.63 -11.45
N LEU A 61 -1.23 -13.56 -11.39
CA LEU A 61 -0.48 -13.19 -10.21
C LEU A 61 -1.41 -12.89 -9.01
N PHE A 62 -2.54 -12.24 -9.26
CA PHE A 62 -3.48 -11.93 -8.19
C PHE A 62 -4.14 -13.20 -7.65
N THR A 63 -4.65 -14.08 -8.51
CA THR A 63 -5.34 -15.30 -8.09
C THR A 63 -4.38 -16.36 -7.54
N ASN A 64 -3.26 -16.60 -8.22
CA ASN A 64 -2.38 -17.74 -7.96
C ASN A 64 -1.19 -17.43 -7.06
N LEU A 65 -1.07 -16.20 -6.57
CA LEU A 65 -0.08 -15.81 -5.57
C LEU A 65 -0.72 -14.95 -4.49
N LEU A 66 -1.26 -13.77 -4.80
CA LEU A 66 -1.82 -12.90 -3.74
C LEU A 66 -3.01 -13.55 -3.02
N ASN A 67 -3.96 -14.10 -3.76
CA ASN A 67 -5.11 -14.76 -3.15
C ASN A 67 -4.71 -16.09 -2.51
N ALA A 68 -4.08 -16.98 -3.27
CA ALA A 68 -3.73 -18.33 -2.82
C ALA A 68 -2.78 -18.34 -1.62
N ASP A 69 -1.76 -17.48 -1.62
CA ASP A 69 -0.68 -17.54 -0.62
C ASP A 69 -0.90 -16.54 0.53
N ILE A 70 -1.75 -15.51 0.36
CA ILE A 70 -1.96 -14.47 1.39
C ILE A 70 -3.44 -14.35 1.78
N TYR A 71 -4.35 -14.02 0.85
CA TYR A 71 -5.71 -13.60 1.24
C TYR A 71 -6.57 -14.76 1.73
N GLU A 72 -6.45 -15.93 1.11
CA GLU A 72 -7.18 -17.12 1.53
C GLU A 72 -6.65 -17.67 2.86
N PRO A 73 -5.33 -17.80 3.08
CA PRO A 73 -4.77 -18.18 4.40
C PRO A 73 -5.07 -17.17 5.52
N LEU A 74 -5.20 -15.88 5.22
CA LEU A 74 -5.66 -14.87 6.20
C LEU A 74 -7.18 -14.90 6.41
N HIS A 75 -7.91 -15.77 5.72
CA HIS A 75 -9.37 -15.85 5.75
C HIS A 75 -10.04 -14.51 5.44
N LEU A 76 -9.54 -13.78 4.43
CA LEU A 76 -10.20 -12.59 3.94
C LEU A 76 -11.53 -12.95 3.26
N SER A 77 -12.45 -12.01 3.25
CA SER A 77 -13.79 -12.16 2.70
C SER A 77 -13.77 -12.40 1.18
N PRO A 78 -14.84 -12.98 0.61
CA PRO A 78 -14.91 -13.20 -0.84
C PRO A 78 -14.73 -11.94 -1.68
N THR A 79 -15.13 -10.76 -1.18
CA THR A 79 -14.98 -9.50 -1.93
C THR A 79 -13.51 -9.07 -2.03
N ALA A 80 -12.73 -9.30 -0.98
CA ALA A 80 -11.28 -9.02 -0.97
C ALA A 80 -10.49 -9.91 -1.95
N ARG A 81 -11.01 -11.10 -2.25
CA ARG A 81 -10.41 -12.07 -3.19
C ARG A 81 -10.74 -11.78 -4.66
N THR A 82 -11.28 -10.60 -4.94
CA THR A 82 -11.50 -10.09 -6.29
C THR A 82 -10.92 -8.69 -6.42
N THR A 83 -10.58 -8.28 -7.64
CA THR A 83 -10.05 -6.94 -7.89
C THR A 83 -10.49 -6.45 -9.27
N ARG A 84 -10.59 -5.13 -9.42
CA ARG A 84 -10.85 -4.53 -10.74
C ARG A 84 -9.69 -4.81 -11.69
N ARG A 85 -10.07 -5.03 -12.95
CA ARG A 85 -9.21 -5.46 -14.05
C ARG A 85 -9.54 -4.68 -15.32
N SER A 86 -8.64 -4.73 -16.30
CA SER A 86 -9.01 -4.34 -17.66
C SER A 86 -10.18 -5.22 -18.14
N TYR A 87 -11.06 -4.67 -18.97
CA TYR A 87 -12.28 -5.35 -19.42
C TYR A 87 -12.09 -6.17 -20.70
N ASP A 88 -10.86 -6.27 -21.20
CA ASP A 88 -10.47 -7.09 -22.33
C ASP A 88 -9.97 -8.48 -21.89
N ALA A 89 -9.63 -9.33 -22.85
CA ALA A 89 -9.17 -10.71 -22.60
C ALA A 89 -7.87 -10.80 -21.78
N VAL A 90 -7.11 -9.71 -21.64
CA VAL A 90 -5.90 -9.67 -20.81
C VAL A 90 -6.29 -9.67 -19.33
N ALA A 91 -7.41 -9.03 -18.97
CA ALA A 91 -7.94 -8.96 -17.61
C ALA A 91 -6.88 -8.55 -16.56
N GLN A 92 -6.03 -7.59 -16.89
CA GLN A 92 -4.90 -7.16 -16.05
C GLN A 92 -5.41 -6.55 -14.74
N PRO A 93 -5.06 -7.10 -13.56
CA PRO A 93 -5.36 -6.45 -12.28
C PRO A 93 -4.76 -5.06 -12.22
N PHE A 94 -5.47 -4.11 -11.59
CA PHE A 94 -5.02 -2.73 -11.58
C PHE A 94 -3.91 -2.42 -10.57
N PHE A 95 -3.78 -3.20 -9.50
CA PHE A 95 -2.80 -3.08 -8.39
C PHE A 95 -2.81 -1.77 -7.59
N GLY A 96 -3.06 -0.61 -8.21
CA GLY A 96 -3.15 0.69 -7.54
C GLY A 96 -4.54 1.04 -7.01
N PHE A 97 -5.58 0.31 -7.39
CA PHE A 97 -6.97 0.49 -6.94
C PHE A 97 -7.83 -0.72 -7.34
N GLY A 98 -9.05 -0.81 -6.80
CA GLY A 98 -10.06 -1.78 -7.24
C GLY A 98 -10.33 -2.96 -6.33
N LEU A 99 -9.77 -2.95 -5.12
CA LEU A 99 -10.16 -3.89 -4.06
C LEU A 99 -11.46 -3.45 -3.39
N PHE A 100 -12.25 -4.43 -2.95
CA PHE A 100 -13.46 -4.24 -2.14
C PHE A 100 -13.28 -4.98 -0.81
N LEU A 101 -13.00 -4.22 0.25
CA LEU A 101 -12.61 -4.77 1.55
C LEU A 101 -13.68 -4.46 2.59
N HIS A 102 -14.01 -5.45 3.42
CA HIS A 102 -14.71 -5.21 4.67
C HIS A 102 -13.75 -4.68 5.74
N ALA A 103 -14.31 -4.13 6.81
CA ALA A 103 -13.56 -3.73 8.00
C ALA A 103 -12.67 -4.85 8.55
N ASP A 104 -13.18 -6.08 8.60
CA ASP A 104 -12.42 -7.25 9.04
C ASP A 104 -11.24 -7.59 8.11
N ASP A 105 -11.40 -7.42 6.79
CA ASP A 105 -10.32 -7.63 5.83
C ASP A 105 -9.18 -6.63 6.03
N ILE A 106 -9.55 -5.36 6.27
CA ILE A 106 -8.60 -4.27 6.55
C ILE A 106 -7.79 -4.61 7.81
N VAL A 107 -8.44 -5.02 8.89
CA VAL A 107 -7.77 -5.35 10.15
C VAL A 107 -6.89 -6.59 10.00
N LYS A 108 -7.34 -7.64 9.31
CA LYS A 108 -6.52 -8.85 9.06
C LYS A 108 -5.26 -8.54 8.25
N LEU A 109 -5.38 -7.74 7.19
CA LEU A 109 -4.23 -7.27 6.41
C LEU A 109 -3.29 -6.39 7.23
N ALA A 110 -3.85 -5.48 8.04
CA ALA A 110 -3.07 -4.61 8.92
C ALA A 110 -2.32 -5.41 10.00
N ARG A 111 -2.96 -6.45 10.56
CA ARG A 111 -2.34 -7.37 11.52
C ARG A 111 -1.19 -8.14 10.89
N PHE A 112 -1.43 -8.73 9.72
CA PHE A 112 -0.43 -9.45 8.93
C PHE A 112 0.83 -8.60 8.68
N LEU A 113 0.67 -7.36 8.21
CA LEU A 113 1.80 -6.45 7.93
C LEU A 113 2.43 -5.88 9.20
N GLY A 114 1.60 -5.59 10.20
CA GLY A 114 1.95 -4.87 11.40
C GLY A 114 2.51 -5.80 12.50
N PRO A 115 1.69 -6.14 13.52
CA PRO A 115 2.05 -7.04 14.61
C PRO A 115 2.60 -8.42 14.21
N ASP A 116 2.03 -9.05 13.18
CA ASP A 116 2.40 -10.43 12.82
C ASP A 116 3.66 -10.47 11.93
N ARG A 117 4.18 -9.30 11.52
CA ARG A 117 5.43 -9.13 10.77
C ARG A 117 5.56 -10.02 9.53
N GLY A 118 4.48 -10.12 8.75
CA GLY A 118 4.45 -10.90 7.51
C GLY A 118 4.39 -12.41 7.74
N ARG A 119 3.93 -12.84 8.93
CA ARG A 119 3.73 -14.26 9.27
C ARG A 119 2.26 -14.65 9.18
N ILE A 120 2.00 -15.88 8.78
CA ILE A 120 0.69 -16.52 8.82
C ILE A 120 0.84 -17.75 9.70
N GLU A 121 0.03 -17.85 10.76
CA GLU A 121 0.11 -18.96 11.74
C GLU A 121 1.53 -19.16 12.31
N GLY A 122 2.28 -18.06 12.50
CA GLY A 122 3.66 -18.05 12.98
C GLY A 122 4.71 -18.38 11.90
N GLN A 123 4.32 -18.89 10.75
CA GLN A 123 5.22 -19.20 9.64
C GLN A 123 5.59 -17.92 8.87
N PRO A 124 6.88 -17.66 8.63
CA PRO A 124 7.31 -16.50 7.85
C PRO A 124 6.89 -16.66 6.38
N LEU A 125 6.18 -15.66 5.85
CA LEU A 125 5.83 -15.58 4.44
C LEU A 125 6.55 -14.43 3.73
N LEU A 126 6.64 -13.26 4.37
CA LEU A 126 7.41 -12.13 3.87
C LEU A 126 8.79 -12.09 4.50
N ASP A 127 9.77 -11.57 3.75
CA ASP A 127 11.07 -11.23 4.31
C ASP A 127 10.93 -10.05 5.28
N GLU A 128 11.40 -10.24 6.51
CA GLU A 128 11.23 -9.27 7.60
C GLU A 128 12.01 -7.97 7.34
N THR A 129 13.18 -8.06 6.71
CA THR A 129 14.00 -6.89 6.38
C THR A 129 13.32 -6.06 5.29
N LEU A 130 12.85 -6.70 4.22
CA LEU A 130 12.12 -6.00 3.15
C LEU A 130 10.81 -5.41 3.66
N LEU A 131 10.11 -6.09 4.56
CA LEU A 131 8.89 -5.57 5.17
C LEU A 131 9.18 -4.35 6.06
N ASP A 132 10.22 -4.39 6.87
CA ASP A 132 10.61 -3.25 7.72
C ASP A 132 11.07 -2.05 6.89
N GLN A 133 11.76 -2.29 5.77
CA GLN A 133 12.06 -1.25 4.80
C GLN A 133 10.76 -0.70 4.19
N ALA A 134 9.88 -1.53 3.66
CA ALA A 134 8.63 -1.08 3.06
C ALA A 134 7.77 -0.24 4.03
N LEU A 135 7.66 -0.69 5.29
CA LEU A 135 6.95 0.01 6.37
C LEU A 135 7.76 1.13 7.01
N GLN A 136 8.94 1.45 6.48
CA GLN A 136 9.79 2.54 6.96
C GLN A 136 10.05 2.46 8.48
N ARG A 137 10.30 1.25 8.98
CA ARG A 137 10.73 0.98 10.36
C ARG A 137 12.24 1.11 10.48
N ASP A 138 13.00 0.69 9.47
CA ASP A 138 14.45 0.84 9.41
C ASP A 138 14.89 2.30 9.14
N PRO A 139 15.53 3.00 10.12
CA PRO A 139 15.90 4.41 9.99
C PRO A 139 16.89 4.69 8.86
N GLN A 140 17.62 3.69 8.38
CA GLN A 140 18.53 3.81 7.23
C GLN A 140 17.78 3.78 5.89
N HIS A 141 16.55 3.26 5.88
CA HIS A 141 15.72 3.10 4.69
C HIS A 141 14.39 3.84 4.86
N ARG A 142 14.46 5.17 4.96
CA ARG A 142 13.28 6.05 4.94
C ARG A 142 12.98 6.53 3.53
N GLY A 143 11.71 6.58 3.17
CA GLY A 143 11.28 7.00 1.83
C GLY A 143 11.55 8.46 1.52
N LEU A 144 11.30 8.83 0.27
CA LEU A 144 11.38 10.22 -0.18
C LEU A 144 10.29 11.06 0.47
N GLN A 145 10.54 12.36 0.65
CA GLN A 145 9.54 13.30 1.13
C GLN A 145 8.34 13.32 0.19
N ALA A 146 7.13 13.17 0.74
CA ALA A 146 5.91 13.17 -0.05
C ALA A 146 5.52 14.62 -0.40
N ALA A 147 5.69 15.01 -1.66
CA ALA A 147 5.45 16.37 -2.15
C ALA A 147 6.16 17.42 -1.26
N HIS A 148 5.44 18.46 -0.83
CA HIS A 148 5.96 19.52 0.05
C HIS A 148 5.72 19.23 1.54
N LEU A 149 5.25 18.03 1.90
CA LEU A 149 4.86 17.69 3.27
C LEU A 149 6.07 17.13 4.04
N THR A 150 6.76 17.98 4.81
CA THR A 150 8.02 17.63 5.50
C THR A 150 7.91 16.49 6.52
N ASN A 151 6.71 16.26 7.06
CA ASN A 151 6.44 15.19 8.03
C ASN A 151 5.93 13.90 7.36
N PHE A 152 5.93 13.83 6.03
CA PHE A 152 5.43 12.68 5.30
C PHE A 152 6.48 12.14 4.34
N ARG A 153 6.57 10.81 4.30
CA ARG A 153 7.46 10.08 3.40
C ARG A 153 6.71 8.97 2.71
N TYR A 154 7.22 8.50 1.58
CA TYR A 154 6.64 7.40 0.84
C TYR A 154 7.71 6.51 0.21
N GLN A 155 7.51 5.20 0.30
CA GLN A 155 8.24 4.20 -0.49
C GLN A 155 7.48 2.88 -0.50
N HIS A 156 7.75 2.04 -1.52
CA HIS A 156 7.27 0.66 -1.60
C HIS A 156 5.76 0.47 -1.33
N GLY A 157 4.91 1.43 -1.72
CA GLY A 157 3.47 1.34 -1.53
C GLY A 157 2.94 1.95 -0.22
N PHE A 158 3.82 2.33 0.71
CA PHE A 158 3.44 2.83 2.03
C PHE A 158 3.82 4.30 2.24
N TRP A 159 2.91 5.02 2.88
CA TRP A 159 3.18 6.31 3.46
C TRP A 159 3.78 6.12 4.86
N ALA A 160 4.51 7.12 5.35
CA ALA A 160 4.86 7.23 6.75
C ALA A 160 4.73 8.69 7.20
N ARG A 161 4.17 8.90 8.40
CA ARG A 161 4.05 10.23 9.02
C ARG A 161 4.91 10.31 10.28
N ASN A 162 5.67 11.39 10.43
CA ASN A 162 6.37 11.65 11.68
C ASN A 162 5.41 12.25 12.72
N LEU A 163 5.16 11.52 13.80
CA LEU A 163 4.30 11.89 14.93
C LEU A 163 5.07 12.32 16.17
N GLN A 164 6.38 12.59 16.06
CA GLN A 164 7.21 13.04 17.18
C GLN A 164 6.59 14.21 17.96
N LYS A 165 6.25 15.31 17.26
CA LYS A 165 5.69 16.51 17.90
C LYS A 165 4.32 16.25 18.56
N PRO A 166 3.33 15.66 17.86
CA PRO A 166 2.04 15.35 18.47
C PRO A 166 2.11 14.42 19.70
N LEU A 167 3.03 13.47 19.71
CA LEU A 167 3.18 12.49 20.80
C LEU A 167 4.17 12.93 21.88
N GLY A 168 4.86 14.06 21.71
CA GLY A 168 5.89 14.51 22.64
C GLY A 168 7.11 13.58 22.71
N CYS A 169 7.38 12.80 21.66
CA CYS A 169 8.51 11.86 21.65
C CYS A 169 9.85 12.60 21.54
N VAL A 170 10.88 12.05 22.20
CA VAL A 170 12.25 12.59 22.10
C VAL A 170 12.81 12.40 20.70
N GLN A 171 12.59 11.23 20.11
CA GLN A 171 13.09 10.86 18.78
C GLN A 171 12.01 10.92 17.70
N PRO A 172 12.38 11.10 16.42
CA PRO A 172 11.46 11.00 15.29
C PRO A 172 10.66 9.69 15.32
N THR A 173 9.34 9.78 15.33
CA THR A 173 8.44 8.62 15.40
C THR A 173 7.69 8.50 14.08
N TRP A 174 8.24 7.71 13.16
CA TRP A 174 7.64 7.49 11.84
C TRP A 174 6.62 6.36 11.90
N VAL A 175 5.36 6.67 11.63
CA VAL A 175 4.25 5.73 11.67
C VAL A 175 3.78 5.40 10.25
N PRO A 176 3.91 4.14 9.80
CA PRO A 176 3.47 3.75 8.47
C PRO A 176 1.94 3.68 8.36
N PHE A 177 1.45 4.04 7.18
CA PHE A 177 0.02 3.97 6.88
C PHE A 177 -0.26 3.79 5.39
N MET A 178 -1.46 3.35 5.08
CA MET A 178 -2.04 3.29 3.75
C MET A 178 -3.21 4.27 3.66
N SER A 179 -3.32 4.97 2.53
CA SER A 179 -4.39 5.95 2.27
C SER A 179 -4.99 5.69 0.89
N GLY A 180 -6.33 5.64 0.85
CA GLY A 180 -7.13 5.51 -0.37
C GLY A 180 -7.97 6.75 -0.62
N PHE A 181 -8.21 7.07 -1.90
CA PHE A 181 -8.90 8.29 -2.33
C PHE A 181 -10.26 8.53 -1.66
N GLY A 182 -11.05 7.48 -1.40
CA GLY A 182 -12.35 7.58 -0.70
C GLY A 182 -12.23 7.76 0.83
N GLY A 183 -11.18 8.41 1.32
CA GLY A 183 -10.99 8.65 2.76
C GLY A 183 -10.66 7.41 3.59
N ILE A 184 -10.21 6.31 2.96
CA ILE A 184 -9.80 5.10 3.67
C ILE A 184 -8.39 5.29 4.22
N LEU A 185 -8.21 4.97 5.50
CA LEU A 185 -6.90 4.96 6.16
C LEU A 185 -6.70 3.71 6.96
N VAL A 186 -5.46 3.23 6.96
CA VAL A 186 -5.01 2.10 7.78
C VAL A 186 -3.64 2.46 8.33
N VAL A 187 -3.54 2.58 9.65
CA VAL A 187 -2.36 3.07 10.37
C VAL A 187 -1.82 1.95 11.26
N LEU A 188 -0.52 1.71 11.20
CA LEU A 188 0.18 0.67 11.95
C LEU A 188 1.10 1.33 12.97
N PHE A 189 0.67 1.41 14.23
CA PHE A 189 1.44 2.09 15.28
C PHE A 189 2.61 1.25 15.79
N PRO A 190 3.70 1.89 16.28
CA PRO A 190 4.86 1.18 16.83
C PRO A 190 4.55 0.28 18.03
N ASN A 191 3.51 0.61 18.81
CA ASN A 191 3.05 -0.20 19.94
C ASN A 191 2.21 -1.42 19.53
N GLY A 192 2.08 -1.70 18.22
CA GLY A 192 1.27 -2.79 17.69
C GLY A 192 -0.22 -2.47 17.55
N ALA A 193 -0.67 -1.28 17.96
CA ALA A 193 -2.04 -0.85 17.72
C ALA A 193 -2.30 -0.63 16.23
N ILE A 194 -3.52 -0.96 15.80
CA ILE A 194 -4.01 -0.74 14.44
C ILE A 194 -5.19 0.22 14.54
N TRP A 195 -5.19 1.24 13.71
CA TRP A 195 -6.32 2.15 13.55
C TRP A 195 -6.69 2.24 12.08
N TYR A 196 -7.98 2.23 11.79
CA TYR A 196 -8.46 2.45 10.43
C TYR A 196 -9.70 3.34 10.43
N SER A 197 -9.95 4.00 9.30
CA SER A 197 -11.14 4.80 9.05
C SER A 197 -11.62 4.57 7.62
N ALA A 198 -12.94 4.68 7.42
CA ALA A 198 -13.58 4.69 6.11
C ALA A 198 -14.65 5.80 6.13
N ALA A 199 -14.43 6.87 5.36
CA ALA A 199 -15.25 8.08 5.41
C ALA A 199 -16.00 8.38 4.10
N ASP A 200 -15.50 7.92 2.94
CA ASP A 200 -16.01 8.24 1.59
C ASP A 200 -16.20 9.75 1.34
N ASP A 201 -15.29 10.56 1.90
CA ASP A 201 -15.32 12.03 1.86
C ASP A 201 -14.49 12.63 0.71
N GLY A 202 -13.49 11.89 0.22
CA GLY A 202 -12.58 12.36 -0.83
C GLY A 202 -11.60 13.43 -0.36
N GLU A 203 -11.48 13.66 0.95
CA GLU A 203 -10.73 14.80 1.49
C GLU A 203 -9.29 14.44 1.88
N LEU A 204 -8.35 15.36 1.67
CA LEU A 204 -6.98 15.22 2.17
C LEU A 204 -6.92 15.22 3.71
N GLY A 205 -7.92 15.81 4.37
CA GLY A 205 -8.02 15.89 5.84
C GLY A 205 -8.01 14.53 6.51
N SER A 206 -8.39 13.46 5.80
CA SER A 206 -8.40 12.11 6.35
C SER A 206 -7.01 11.73 6.86
N ILE A 207 -5.89 12.09 6.20
CA ILE A 207 -4.54 11.62 6.59
C ILE A 207 -4.03 12.17 7.93
N ASP A 208 -4.79 13.04 8.61
CA ASP A 208 -4.46 13.49 9.96
C ASP A 208 -4.99 12.56 11.07
N PHE A 209 -4.19 11.56 11.41
CA PHE A 209 -4.44 10.64 12.53
C PHE A 209 -3.69 11.00 13.84
N ALA A 210 -3.34 12.27 14.08
CA ALA A 210 -2.62 12.66 15.30
C ALA A 210 -3.48 12.50 16.56
N LYS A 211 -4.76 12.88 16.51
CA LYS A 211 -5.69 12.68 17.63
C LYS A 211 -5.88 11.19 17.97
N PRO A 212 -6.20 10.29 17.02
CA PRO A 212 -6.19 8.85 17.27
C PRO A 212 -4.88 8.34 17.88
N ALA A 213 -3.72 8.85 17.45
CA ALA A 213 -2.44 8.44 18.00
C ALA A 213 -2.26 8.81 19.48
N ILE A 214 -2.73 10.00 19.88
CA ILE A 214 -2.69 10.45 21.28
C ILE A 214 -3.57 9.55 22.15
N GLU A 215 -4.78 9.22 21.69
CA GLU A 215 -5.68 8.32 22.43
C GLU A 215 -5.11 6.90 22.54
N LEU A 216 -4.48 6.38 21.47
CA LEU A 216 -3.87 5.05 21.49
C LEU A 216 -2.62 4.98 22.36
N ALA A 217 -1.96 6.11 22.64
CA ALA A 217 -0.82 6.15 23.55
C ALA A 217 -1.20 5.79 24.99
N TYR A 218 -2.49 5.86 25.37
CA TYR A 218 -2.97 5.35 26.65
C TYR A 218 -2.92 3.82 26.77
N LEU A 219 -2.88 3.09 25.65
CA LEU A 219 -2.78 1.63 25.62
C LEU A 219 -1.32 1.14 25.70
N GLY A 220 -0.35 2.04 25.49
CA GLY A 220 1.08 1.75 25.49
C GLY A 220 1.86 2.78 24.68
N SER A 221 3.13 2.99 25.03
CA SER A 221 3.99 4.00 24.39
C SER A 221 4.07 3.80 22.88
N SER A 222 3.70 4.84 22.12
CA SER A 222 3.86 4.88 20.66
C SER A 222 5.15 5.57 20.22
N CYS A 223 6.00 6.03 21.15
CA CYS A 223 7.33 6.51 20.85
C CYS A 223 8.26 5.32 20.55
N ALA A 224 8.98 5.40 19.43
CA ALA A 224 9.99 4.43 19.02
C ALA A 224 11.30 4.59 19.79
#